data_AF-A0A4Q3UL04-F1
#
_entry.id   AF-A0A4Q3UL04-F1
#
_cell.length_a   1.000
_cell.length_b   1.000
_cell.length_c   1.000
_cell.angle_alpha   90.00
_cell.angle_beta   90.00
_cell.angle_gamma   90.00
#
_symmetry.space_group_name_H-M   'P 1'
#
loop_
_entity.id
_entity.type
_entity.pdbx_description
1 polymer ?
#
loop_
_entity_poly.entity_id
_entity_poly.type
_entity_poly.pdbx_seq_one_letter_code
_entity_poly.pdbx_strand_id
1 'polypeptide(L)'
;MNTIREYLSLSEFDAILFNKEAVMISDEVLNRVNDSFEFLRKFSENKVIYGVNTGFGPMAQYRIEDEDRIQLQYNLIRSHSSGTGKPLDPVMVRAAMLARLNTLSLGNSGVHPSVITLMKELLNRDITPLIFEHGGVGASGDLVQLAHLALVLIGEGEVFFKGERVETAAVFASEGLSPIKVELREGLALMNGTSVMTGIGVVNIHYARKVLDWSLKASCAINEVVQAYDDHLSAELNNTKLHEGQREVA
;
A
#
# COMPACT_ATOMS: atom_id res chain seq x y z
N MET A 1 -0.39 10.20 -16.98
CA MET A 1 -0.79 10.66 -15.62
C MET A 1 -1.91 9.77 -15.17
N ASN A 2 -1.72 9.06 -14.06
CA ASN A 2 -2.71 8.12 -13.53
C ASN A 2 -3.52 8.81 -12.43
N THR A 3 -4.79 9.07 -12.73
CA THR A 3 -5.73 9.70 -11.80
C THR A 3 -6.53 8.62 -11.10
N ILE A 4 -6.40 8.52 -9.77
CA ILE A 4 -7.24 7.65 -8.95
C ILE A 4 -8.67 8.19 -9.01
N ARG A 5 -9.60 7.34 -9.48
CA ARG A 5 -11.05 7.59 -9.52
C ARG A 5 -11.82 6.47 -8.81
N GLU A 6 -11.42 5.23 -9.12
CA GLU A 6 -11.91 3.99 -8.51
C GLU A 6 -10.72 3.09 -8.18
N TYR A 7 -10.72 1.83 -8.65
CA TYR A 7 -9.63 0.89 -8.48
C TYR A 7 -8.53 1.11 -9.51
N LEU A 8 -7.29 1.08 -9.06
CA LEU A 8 -6.13 0.99 -9.96
C LEU A 8 -5.95 -0.45 -10.49
N SER A 9 -5.74 -0.55 -11.80
CA SER A 9 -5.31 -1.76 -12.51
C SER A 9 -3.82 -2.05 -12.32
N LEU A 10 -3.39 -3.29 -12.58
CA LEU A 10 -1.96 -3.66 -12.51
C LEU A 10 -1.09 -2.80 -13.45
N SER A 11 -1.59 -2.43 -14.62
CA SER A 11 -0.87 -1.54 -15.55
C SER A 11 -0.67 -0.14 -14.98
N GLU A 12 -1.63 0.39 -14.23
CA GLU A 12 -1.49 1.70 -13.59
C GLU A 12 -0.53 1.65 -12.40
N PHE A 13 -0.54 0.54 -11.64
CA PHE A 13 0.51 0.28 -10.65
C PHE A 13 1.89 0.27 -11.30
N ASP A 14 2.06 -0.45 -12.41
CA ASP A 14 3.35 -0.52 -13.11
C ASP A 14 3.81 0.87 -13.61
N ALA A 15 2.88 1.66 -14.16
CA ALA A 15 3.17 3.00 -14.63
C ALA A 15 3.62 3.94 -13.49
N ILE A 16 3.01 3.86 -12.31
CA ILE A 16 3.39 4.68 -11.15
C ILE A 16 4.70 4.17 -10.52
N LEU A 17 4.84 2.85 -10.39
CA LEU A 17 5.96 2.26 -9.66
C LEU A 17 7.25 2.26 -10.46
N PHE A 18 7.20 1.83 -11.73
CA PHE A 18 8.39 1.60 -12.56
C PHE A 18 8.60 2.69 -13.62
N ASN A 19 7.52 3.28 -14.15
CA ASN A 19 7.63 4.39 -15.13
C ASN A 19 7.59 5.77 -14.45
N LYS A 20 7.49 5.82 -13.11
CA LYS A 20 7.47 7.05 -12.29
C LYS A 20 6.42 8.06 -12.72
N GLU A 21 5.26 7.59 -13.19
CA GLU A 21 4.14 8.50 -13.43
C GLU A 21 3.62 9.09 -12.11
N ALA A 22 3.32 10.39 -12.14
CA ALA A 22 2.74 11.08 -11.01
C ALA A 22 1.32 10.55 -10.70
N VAL A 23 1.04 10.43 -9.41
CA VAL A 23 -0.27 10.10 -8.85
C VAL A 23 -1.11 11.37 -8.76
N MET A 24 -2.30 11.33 -9.37
CA MET A 24 -3.31 12.38 -9.25
C MET A 24 -4.54 11.83 -8.52
N ILE A 25 -5.20 12.68 -7.73
CA ILE A 25 -6.45 12.34 -7.03
C ILE A 25 -7.53 13.24 -7.60
N SER A 26 -8.67 12.67 -8.02
CA SER A 26 -9.80 13.47 -8.47
C SER A 26 -10.53 14.13 -7.31
N ASP A 27 -11.18 15.27 -7.56
CA ASP A 27 -12.04 15.93 -6.57
C ASP A 27 -13.18 15.01 -6.11
N GLU A 28 -13.66 14.12 -6.99
CA GLU A 28 -14.65 13.11 -6.66
C GLU A 28 -14.17 12.15 -5.55
N VAL A 29 -12.91 11.71 -5.60
CA VAL A 29 -12.33 10.86 -4.56
C VAL A 29 -12.21 11.63 -3.25
N LEU A 30 -11.76 12.88 -3.28
CA LEU A 30 -11.66 13.70 -2.06
C LEU A 30 -13.03 13.92 -1.42
N ASN A 31 -14.05 14.22 -2.23
CA ASN A 31 -15.44 14.36 -1.76
C ASN A 31 -15.95 13.06 -1.15
N ARG A 32 -15.75 11.92 -1.83
CA ARG A 32 -16.17 10.59 -1.35
C ARG A 32 -15.51 10.22 -0.02
N VAL A 33 -14.22 10.50 0.13
CA VAL A 33 -13.49 10.26 1.38
C VAL A 33 -13.99 11.19 2.48
N ASN A 34 -14.24 12.46 2.16
CA ASN A 34 -14.81 13.42 3.11
C ASN A 34 -16.21 13.00 3.59
N ASP A 35 -17.07 12.55 2.68
CA ASP A 35 -18.42 12.08 3.02
C ASP A 35 -18.37 10.87 3.96
N SER A 36 -17.44 9.94 3.71
CA SER A 36 -17.18 8.79 4.59
C SER A 36 -16.75 9.20 5.99
N PHE A 37 -15.82 10.16 6.07
CA PHE A 37 -15.32 10.71 7.32
C PHE A 37 -16.44 11.42 8.11
N GLU A 38 -17.18 12.31 7.46
CA GLU A 38 -18.30 13.05 8.04
C GLU A 38 -19.44 12.13 8.51
N PHE A 39 -19.75 11.10 7.73
CA PHE A 39 -20.68 10.05 8.14
C PHE A 39 -20.22 9.38 9.42
N LEU A 40 -18.97 8.90 9.46
CA LEU A 40 -18.46 8.15 10.59
C LEU A 40 -18.36 9.01 11.85
N ARG A 41 -17.93 10.27 11.69
CA ARG A 41 -17.88 11.26 12.79
C ARG A 41 -19.24 11.35 13.47
N LYS A 42 -20.30 11.65 12.70
CA LYS A 42 -21.69 11.76 13.20
C LYS A 42 -22.21 10.44 13.76
N PHE A 43 -21.96 9.33 13.08
CA PHE A 43 -22.46 8.02 13.47
C PHE A 43 -21.85 7.51 14.79
N SER A 44 -20.61 7.92 15.09
CA SER A 44 -19.86 7.46 16.27
C SER A 44 -20.28 8.13 17.59
N GLU A 45 -20.99 9.26 17.55
CA GLU A 45 -21.37 10.03 18.74
C GLU A 45 -22.18 9.20 19.75
N ASN A 46 -23.05 8.30 19.26
CA ASN A 46 -24.01 7.56 20.10
C ASN A 46 -23.92 6.03 19.95
N LYS A 47 -22.79 5.51 19.45
CA LYS A 47 -22.62 4.07 19.18
C LYS A 47 -21.28 3.56 19.66
N VAL A 48 -21.26 2.34 20.20
CA VAL A 48 -20.00 1.63 20.48
C VAL A 48 -19.48 1.04 19.18
N ILE A 49 -18.29 1.46 18.76
CA ILE A 49 -17.66 1.10 17.49
C ILE A 49 -16.21 0.71 17.76
N TYR A 50 -15.86 -0.50 17.30
CA TYR A 50 -14.52 -1.06 17.47
C TYR A 50 -13.43 -0.12 16.95
N GLY A 51 -12.47 0.20 17.81
CA GLY A 51 -11.31 1.02 17.48
C GLY A 51 -11.62 2.49 17.17
N VAL A 52 -12.84 2.94 17.50
CA VAL A 52 -13.22 4.36 17.58
C VAL A 52 -13.38 4.76 19.04
N ASN A 53 -14.16 4.01 19.81
CA ASN A 53 -14.39 4.25 21.25
C ASN A 53 -14.29 2.98 22.10
N THR A 54 -13.61 1.96 21.59
CA THR A 54 -13.21 0.77 22.34
C THR A 54 -11.69 0.59 22.26
N GLY A 55 -11.14 -0.26 23.14
CA GLY A 55 -9.78 -0.78 22.96
C GLY A 55 -9.62 -1.68 21.73
N PHE A 56 -8.42 -2.21 21.54
CA PHE A 56 -8.05 -3.08 20.41
C PHE A 56 -7.78 -4.52 20.85
N GLY A 57 -8.03 -5.49 19.96
CA GLY A 57 -7.75 -6.91 20.23
C GLY A 57 -8.47 -7.40 21.49
N PRO A 58 -7.79 -8.08 22.45
CA PRO A 58 -8.40 -8.54 23.70
C PRO A 58 -9.01 -7.41 24.55
N MET A 59 -8.58 -6.15 24.32
CA MET A 59 -9.10 -4.98 25.04
C MET A 59 -10.35 -4.37 24.39
N ALA A 60 -10.89 -4.96 23.32
CA ALA A 60 -12.09 -4.47 22.62
C ALA A 60 -13.34 -4.37 23.51
N GLN A 61 -13.38 -5.12 24.62
CA GLN A 61 -14.48 -5.08 25.58
C GLN A 61 -14.50 -3.82 26.47
N TYR A 62 -13.41 -3.03 26.48
CA TYR A 62 -13.33 -1.81 27.27
C TYR A 62 -13.71 -0.61 26.42
N ARG A 63 -14.68 0.18 26.91
CA ARG A 63 -15.03 1.48 26.36
C ARG A 63 -13.97 2.50 26.75
N ILE A 64 -13.70 3.43 25.85
CA ILE A 64 -12.70 4.48 26.00
C ILE A 64 -13.44 5.81 26.15
N GLU A 65 -13.05 6.58 27.16
CA GLU A 65 -13.57 7.92 27.41
C GLU A 65 -13.21 8.87 26.26
N ASP A 66 -14.05 9.86 26.01
CA ASP A 66 -13.99 10.68 24.81
C ASP A 66 -12.69 11.49 24.71
N GLU A 67 -12.15 11.91 25.86
CA GLU A 67 -10.88 12.65 25.97
C GLU A 67 -9.67 11.81 25.58
N ASP A 68 -9.72 10.49 25.78
CA ASP A 68 -8.60 9.57 25.55
C ASP A 68 -8.58 8.99 24.13
N ARG A 69 -9.67 9.12 23.36
CA ARG A 69 -9.83 8.48 22.04
C ARG A 69 -8.73 8.86 21.05
N ILE A 70 -8.37 10.14 21.00
CA ILE A 70 -7.33 10.65 20.09
C ILE A 70 -5.96 10.11 20.52
N GLN A 71 -5.64 10.19 21.81
CA GLN A 71 -4.37 9.70 22.34
C GLN A 71 -4.21 8.18 22.14
N LEU A 72 -5.31 7.42 22.26
CA LEU A 72 -5.34 5.99 22.00
C LEU A 72 -4.91 5.65 20.57
N GLN A 73 -5.32 6.41 19.56
CA GLN A 73 -4.92 6.19 18.17
C GLN A 73 -3.44 6.50 17.94
N TYR A 74 -2.91 7.59 18.52
CA TYR A 74 -1.46 7.86 18.49
C TYR A 74 -0.66 6.73 19.16
N ASN A 75 -1.14 6.26 20.31
CA ASN A 75 -0.52 5.15 21.03
C ASN A 75 -0.59 3.84 20.23
N LEU A 76 -1.67 3.61 19.48
CA LEU A 76 -1.78 2.46 18.59
C LEU A 76 -0.66 2.49 17.53
N ILE A 77 -0.50 3.62 16.84
CA ILE A 77 0.54 3.81 15.82
C ILE A 77 1.93 3.54 16.42
N ARG A 78 2.25 4.20 17.54
CA ARG A 78 3.56 4.10 18.18
C ARG A 78 3.85 2.69 18.71
N SER A 79 2.90 2.08 19.40
CA SER A 79 3.09 0.74 19.99
C SER A 79 3.25 -0.38 18.96
N HIS A 80 2.66 -0.23 17.77
CA HIS A 80 2.72 -1.23 16.70
C HIS A 80 3.85 -0.97 15.69
N SER A 81 4.54 0.16 15.79
CA SER A 81 5.75 0.46 15.00
C SER A 81 6.97 -0.32 15.53
N SER A 82 6.80 -1.62 15.72
CA SER A 82 7.75 -2.55 16.34
C SER A 82 8.44 -3.47 15.33
N GLY A 83 8.36 -3.13 14.05
CA GLY A 83 9.01 -3.88 12.97
C GLY A 83 10.52 -3.94 13.12
N THR A 84 11.13 -5.04 12.68
CA THR A 84 12.57 -5.32 12.82
C THR A 84 13.12 -6.05 11.60
N GLY A 85 14.44 -6.23 11.57
CA GLY A 85 15.15 -6.88 10.46
C GLY A 85 15.65 -5.88 9.44
N LYS A 86 15.74 -6.28 8.18
CA LYS A 86 16.18 -5.38 7.11
C LYS A 86 15.03 -4.43 6.72
N PRO A 87 15.35 -3.21 6.28
CA PRO A 87 14.39 -2.38 5.57
C PRO A 87 13.86 -3.10 4.32
N LEU A 88 12.57 -2.99 4.05
CA LEU A 88 11.97 -3.39 2.79
C LEU A 88 12.57 -2.57 1.65
N ASP A 89 12.67 -3.19 0.48
CA ASP A 89 13.09 -2.48 -0.73
C ASP A 89 12.16 -1.27 -1.00
N PRO A 90 12.70 -0.08 -1.34
CA PRO A 90 11.90 1.11 -1.59
C PRO A 90 10.76 0.92 -2.61
N VAL A 91 10.94 0.06 -3.62
CA VAL A 91 9.87 -0.20 -4.60
C VAL A 91 8.68 -0.92 -3.95
N MET A 92 8.95 -1.81 -3.00
CA MET A 92 7.92 -2.56 -2.27
C MET A 92 7.17 -1.64 -1.29
N VAL A 93 7.88 -0.71 -0.65
CA VAL A 93 7.26 0.29 0.22
C VAL A 93 6.37 1.23 -0.60
N ARG A 94 6.84 1.73 -1.74
CA ARG A 94 6.02 2.56 -2.65
C ARG A 94 4.79 1.80 -3.15
N ALA A 95 4.93 0.51 -3.48
CA ALA A 95 3.81 -0.34 -3.87
C ALA A 95 2.80 -0.52 -2.72
N ALA A 96 3.28 -0.71 -1.49
CA ALA A 96 2.43 -0.79 -0.30
C ALA A 96 1.67 0.52 -0.04
N MET A 97 2.34 1.66 -0.16
CA MET A 97 1.73 2.99 -0.04
C MET A 97 0.66 3.20 -1.10
N LEU A 98 0.93 2.84 -2.36
CA LEU A 98 -0.03 2.98 -3.45
C LEU A 98 -1.23 2.05 -3.26
N ALA A 99 -1.01 0.81 -2.84
CA ALA A 99 -2.09 -0.12 -2.51
C ALA A 99 -2.96 0.42 -1.36
N ARG A 100 -2.34 0.99 -0.32
CA ARG A 100 -3.07 1.61 0.79
C ARG A 100 -3.86 2.83 0.35
N LEU A 101 -3.23 3.74 -0.41
CA LEU A 101 -3.86 4.94 -0.96
C LEU A 101 -5.08 4.57 -1.82
N ASN A 102 -4.95 3.57 -2.68
CA ASN A 102 -6.04 3.05 -3.51
C ASN A 102 -7.22 2.56 -2.66
N THR A 103 -6.98 1.76 -1.62
CA THR A 103 -8.04 1.28 -0.72
C THR A 103 -8.71 2.41 0.06
N LEU A 104 -7.93 3.36 0.60
CA LEU A 104 -8.48 4.50 1.35
C LEU A 104 -9.32 5.41 0.45
N SER A 105 -8.93 5.57 -0.82
CA SER A 105 -9.63 6.37 -1.83
C SER A 105 -11.03 5.84 -2.19
N LEU A 106 -11.36 4.60 -1.83
CA LEU A 106 -12.71 4.05 -2.00
C LEU A 106 -13.73 4.68 -1.04
N GLY A 107 -13.30 5.42 -0.01
CA GLY A 107 -14.21 6.13 0.89
C GLY A 107 -14.99 5.20 1.84
N ASN A 108 -14.41 4.08 2.24
CA ASN A 108 -15.02 3.14 3.20
C ASN A 108 -14.27 3.03 4.53
N SER A 109 -13.25 3.87 4.73
CA SER A 109 -12.37 3.80 5.91
C SER A 109 -12.62 4.89 6.95
N GLY A 110 -13.36 5.95 6.59
CA GLY A 110 -13.63 7.09 7.47
C GLY A 110 -12.38 7.83 7.94
N VAL A 111 -11.40 7.99 7.05
CA VAL A 111 -10.18 8.79 7.31
C VAL A 111 -10.38 10.22 6.85
N HIS A 112 -9.79 11.18 7.56
CA HIS A 112 -9.77 12.57 7.10
C HIS A 112 -9.07 12.72 5.73
N PRO A 113 -9.56 13.56 4.79
CA PRO A 113 -8.98 13.72 3.45
C PRO A 113 -7.50 14.10 3.41
N SER A 114 -6.98 14.73 4.46
CA SER A 114 -5.54 15.07 4.57
C SER A 114 -4.63 13.83 4.45
N VAL A 115 -5.12 12.65 4.83
CA VAL A 115 -4.40 11.39 4.65
C VAL A 115 -4.13 11.12 3.17
N ILE A 116 -5.17 11.23 2.34
CA ILE A 116 -5.08 11.00 0.90
C ILE A 116 -4.12 12.01 0.26
N THR A 117 -4.25 13.29 0.63
CA THR A 117 -3.40 14.36 0.11
C THR A 117 -1.94 14.13 0.49
N LEU A 118 -1.63 13.82 1.76
CA LEU A 118 -0.25 13.63 2.20
C LEU A 118 0.37 12.38 1.56
N MET A 119 -0.33 11.24 1.52
CA MET A 119 0.18 10.03 0.88
C MET A 119 0.50 10.23 -0.60
N LYS A 120 -0.36 10.98 -1.32
CA LYS A 120 -0.10 11.37 -2.72
C LYS A 120 1.18 12.21 -2.84
N GLU A 121 1.39 13.19 -1.96
CA GLU A 121 2.62 14.00 -1.95
C GLU A 121 3.87 13.15 -1.67
N LEU A 122 3.82 12.23 -0.70
CA LEU A 122 4.96 11.36 -0.40
C LEU A 122 5.33 10.48 -1.61
N LEU A 123 4.34 9.89 -2.29
CA LEU A 123 4.55 9.10 -3.50
C LEU A 123 5.15 9.91 -4.66
N ASN A 124 4.64 11.13 -4.88
CA ASN A 124 5.09 11.98 -5.98
C ASN A 124 6.46 12.61 -5.74
N ARG A 125 6.89 12.73 -4.48
CA ARG A 125 8.19 13.31 -4.10
C ARG A 125 9.24 12.26 -3.76
N ASP A 126 8.96 10.99 -4.00
CA ASP A 126 9.82 9.85 -3.67
C ASP A 126 10.26 9.84 -2.18
N ILE A 127 9.38 10.28 -1.27
CA ILE A 127 9.59 10.21 0.19
C ILE A 127 9.07 8.84 0.65
N THR A 128 9.98 7.94 0.99
CA THR A 128 9.64 6.53 1.23
C THR A 128 9.82 6.17 2.70
N PRO A 129 8.76 5.78 3.44
CA PRO A 129 8.86 5.36 4.83
C PRO A 129 9.89 4.24 5.06
N LEU A 130 10.61 4.31 6.18
CA LEU A 130 11.41 3.19 6.66
C LEU A 130 10.48 2.11 7.22
N ILE A 131 10.28 1.04 6.46
CA ILE A 131 9.47 -0.11 6.87
C ILE A 131 10.35 -1.35 6.87
N PHE A 132 10.20 -2.21 7.87
CA PHE A 132 11.02 -3.41 8.03
C PHE A 132 10.32 -4.69 7.57
N GLU A 133 11.10 -5.68 7.18
CA GLU A 133 10.63 -6.98 6.66
C GLU A 133 9.85 -7.81 7.71
N HIS A 134 10.18 -7.70 8.99
CA HIS A 134 9.59 -8.53 10.05
C HIS A 134 8.76 -7.74 11.06
N GLY A 135 7.79 -8.43 11.67
CA GLY A 135 6.98 -7.94 12.79
C GLY A 135 5.49 -8.29 12.64
N GLY A 136 4.94 -8.11 11.43
CA GLY A 136 3.58 -8.54 11.11
C GLY A 136 3.46 -10.06 10.90
N VAL A 137 2.30 -10.63 11.24
CA VAL A 137 1.98 -12.06 11.05
C VAL A 137 1.04 -12.34 9.86
N GLY A 138 0.55 -11.29 9.18
CA GLY A 138 -0.34 -11.39 8.02
C GLY A 138 -1.76 -11.92 8.30
N ALA A 139 -2.05 -12.42 9.51
CA ALA A 139 -3.35 -13.01 9.86
C ALA A 139 -4.50 -11.98 9.98
N SER A 140 -4.20 -10.75 10.41
CA SER A 140 -5.17 -9.65 10.55
C SER A 140 -4.75 -8.40 9.77
N GLY A 141 -3.99 -8.61 8.70
CA GLY A 141 -3.34 -7.56 7.91
C GLY A 141 -1.90 -7.27 8.32
N ASP A 142 -1.32 -6.28 7.64
CA ASP A 142 0.08 -5.86 7.72
C ASP A 142 0.30 -4.80 8.82
N LEU A 143 -0.30 -5.02 10.00
CA LEU A 143 -0.44 -4.00 11.06
C LEU A 143 0.88 -3.33 11.43
N VAL A 144 1.96 -4.12 11.61
CA VAL A 144 3.26 -3.60 12.06
C VAL A 144 3.92 -2.74 10.99
N GLN A 145 3.90 -3.21 9.73
CA GLN A 145 4.48 -2.47 8.62
C GLN A 145 3.67 -1.22 8.28
N LEU A 146 2.34 -1.30 8.33
CA LEU A 146 1.48 -0.12 8.14
C LEU A 146 1.50 0.84 9.34
N ALA A 147 1.91 0.38 10.53
CA ALA A 147 2.19 1.27 11.66
C ALA A 147 3.37 2.20 11.36
N HIS A 148 4.45 1.69 10.75
CA HIS A 148 5.58 2.50 10.30
C HIS A 148 5.16 3.54 9.26
N LEU A 149 4.28 3.18 8.32
CA LEU A 149 3.69 4.16 7.39
C LEU A 149 2.87 5.22 8.15
N ALA A 150 2.01 4.82 9.08
CA ALA A 150 1.20 5.74 9.86
C ALA A 150 2.05 6.67 10.74
N LEU A 151 3.17 6.17 11.29
CA LEU A 151 4.15 6.92 12.06
C LEU A 151 4.72 8.08 11.23
N VAL A 152 5.11 7.81 9.99
CA VAL A 152 5.55 8.84 9.04
C VAL A 152 4.44 9.85 8.72
N LEU A 153 3.20 9.41 8.53
CA LEU A 153 2.10 10.33 8.22
C LEU A 153 1.81 11.32 9.37
N ILE A 154 1.99 10.90 10.62
CA ILE A 154 1.91 11.79 11.80
C ILE A 154 3.20 12.58 12.06
N GLY A 155 4.19 12.50 11.16
CA GLY A 155 5.44 13.26 11.23
C GLY A 155 6.51 12.64 12.12
N GLU A 156 6.27 11.43 12.63
CA GLU A 156 7.19 10.68 13.47
C GLU A 156 7.96 9.63 12.61
N GLY A 157 9.05 9.08 13.14
CA GLY A 157 9.82 8.04 12.47
C GLY A 157 10.73 8.56 11.36
N GLU A 158 11.10 7.66 10.44
CA GLU A 158 12.17 7.90 9.47
C GLU A 158 11.73 7.53 8.05
N VAL A 159 12.35 8.21 7.08
CA VAL A 159 12.10 8.00 5.65
C VAL A 159 13.44 7.88 4.92
N PHE A 160 13.43 7.18 3.80
CA PHE A 160 14.42 7.36 2.74
C PHE A 160 14.00 8.52 1.85
N PHE A 161 14.85 9.53 1.75
CA PHE A 161 14.67 10.68 0.89
C PHE A 161 15.99 11.04 0.19
N LYS A 162 15.97 11.19 -1.13
CA LYS A 162 17.17 11.46 -1.96
C LYS A 162 18.33 10.47 -1.72
N GLY A 163 18.00 9.22 -1.39
CA GLY A 163 18.97 8.14 -1.15
C GLY A 163 19.49 8.03 0.29
N GLU A 164 19.08 8.92 1.19
CA GLU A 164 19.52 8.94 2.59
C GLU A 164 18.37 8.62 3.54
N ARG A 165 18.69 7.97 4.66
CA ARG A 165 17.76 7.76 5.78
C ARG A 165 17.76 9.00 6.67
N VAL A 166 16.60 9.63 6.81
CA VAL A 166 16.44 10.92 7.51
C VAL A 166 15.17 10.89 8.35
N GLU A 167 15.17 11.62 9.46
CA GLU A 167 13.98 11.86 10.28
C GLU A 167 12.85 12.52 9.46
N THR A 168 11.63 11.97 9.58
CA THR A 168 10.45 12.44 8.83
C THR A 168 10.21 13.93 9.03
N ALA A 169 10.31 14.41 10.27
CA ALA A 169 10.04 15.81 10.63
C ALA A 169 10.96 16.78 9.88
N ALA A 170 12.24 16.43 9.68
CA ALA A 170 13.18 17.26 8.95
C ALA A 170 12.82 17.32 7.45
N VAL A 171 12.44 16.18 6.87
CA VAL A 171 12.00 16.12 5.47
C VAL A 171 10.73 16.93 5.28
N PHE A 172 9.73 16.77 6.15
CA PHE A 172 8.47 17.51 6.06
C PHE A 172 8.68 19.02 6.16
N ALA A 173 9.52 19.48 7.09
CA ALA A 173 9.89 20.89 7.19
C ALA A 173 10.57 21.40 5.91
N SER A 174 11.50 20.63 5.34
CA SER A 174 12.24 21.03 4.12
C SER A 174 11.36 21.05 2.86
N GLU A 175 10.35 20.19 2.80
CA GLU A 175 9.45 20.01 1.67
C GLU A 175 8.13 20.79 1.82
N GLY A 176 7.95 21.51 2.93
CA GLY A 176 6.73 22.27 3.22
C GLY A 176 5.49 21.38 3.42
N LEU A 177 5.69 20.14 3.88
CA LEU A 177 4.62 19.21 4.19
C LEU A 177 4.22 19.33 5.66
N SER A 178 2.94 19.12 5.94
CA SER A 178 2.41 19.08 7.30
C SER A 178 2.01 17.65 7.67
N PRO A 179 2.37 17.17 8.87
CA PRO A 179 1.84 15.93 9.40
C PRO A 179 0.31 15.93 9.45
N ILE A 180 -0.30 14.76 9.29
CA ILE A 180 -1.74 14.63 9.56
C ILE A 180 -1.98 14.79 11.06
N LYS A 181 -3.18 15.26 11.39
CA LYS A 181 -3.72 15.13 12.74
C LYS A 181 -4.63 13.91 12.76
N VAL A 182 -4.57 13.13 13.83
CA VAL A 182 -5.60 12.14 14.11
C VAL A 182 -6.86 12.88 14.56
N GLU A 183 -7.99 12.62 13.89
CA GLU A 183 -9.28 13.26 14.18
C GLU A 183 -10.32 12.27 14.72
N LEU A 184 -10.24 11.00 14.32
CA LEU A 184 -11.20 9.98 14.73
C LEU A 184 -10.52 8.61 14.90
N ARG A 185 -10.33 7.90 13.80
CA ARG A 185 -9.83 6.50 13.78
C ARG A 185 -8.66 6.30 12.82
N GLU A 186 -7.98 7.37 12.43
CA GLU A 186 -6.88 7.34 11.46
C GLU A 186 -5.81 6.32 11.85
N GLY A 187 -5.49 6.17 13.15
CA GLY A 187 -4.53 5.16 13.60
C GLY A 187 -4.91 3.75 13.13
N LEU A 188 -6.12 3.29 13.49
CA LEU A 188 -6.60 1.97 13.06
C LEU A 188 -6.82 1.91 11.54
N ALA A 189 -7.39 2.96 10.97
CA ALA A 189 -7.73 3.01 9.55
C ALA A 189 -6.51 3.18 8.65
N LEU A 190 -5.33 3.54 9.13
CA LEU A 190 -4.09 3.51 8.35
C LEU A 190 -3.42 2.13 8.42
N MET A 191 -3.52 1.49 9.59
CA MET A 191 -2.80 0.26 9.89
C MET A 191 -3.53 -1.02 9.46
N ASN A 192 -4.86 -0.99 9.39
CA ASN A 192 -5.64 -2.19 9.16
C ASN A 192 -5.87 -2.49 7.68
N GLY A 193 -5.17 -3.48 7.14
CA GLY A 193 -5.36 -4.03 5.80
C GLY A 193 -4.15 -4.83 5.32
N THR A 194 -4.25 -5.39 4.11
CA THR A 194 -3.21 -6.26 3.50
C THR A 194 -2.35 -5.50 2.48
N SER A 195 -2.19 -4.20 2.65
CA SER A 195 -1.61 -3.33 1.62
C SER A 195 -0.13 -3.60 1.35
N VAL A 196 0.63 -4.08 2.33
CA VAL A 196 2.06 -4.38 2.17
C VAL A 196 2.23 -5.68 1.41
N MET A 197 1.55 -6.76 1.82
CA MET A 197 1.59 -8.03 1.08
C MET A 197 1.02 -7.88 -0.33
N THR A 198 -0.04 -7.07 -0.51
CA THR A 198 -0.58 -6.76 -1.85
C THR A 198 0.43 -5.98 -2.68
N GLY A 199 1.07 -4.96 -2.12
CA GLY A 199 2.12 -4.18 -2.81
C GLY A 199 3.30 -5.05 -3.26
N ILE A 200 3.78 -5.93 -2.38
CA ILE A 200 4.82 -6.92 -2.70
C ILE A 200 4.34 -7.86 -3.82
N GLY A 201 3.09 -8.34 -3.74
CA GLY A 201 2.50 -9.19 -4.77
C GLY A 201 2.45 -8.53 -6.15
N VAL A 202 2.09 -7.24 -6.21
CA VAL A 202 2.09 -6.47 -7.46
C VAL A 202 3.49 -6.40 -8.07
N VAL A 203 4.51 -6.08 -7.26
CA VAL A 203 5.90 -6.02 -7.74
C VAL A 203 6.40 -7.40 -8.18
N ASN A 204 6.04 -8.45 -7.45
CA ASN A 204 6.39 -9.82 -7.81
C ASN A 204 5.78 -10.23 -9.15
N ILE A 205 4.51 -9.89 -9.42
CA ILE A 205 3.87 -10.16 -10.72
C ILE A 205 4.58 -9.40 -11.84
N HIS A 206 4.97 -8.15 -11.62
CA HIS A 206 5.72 -7.37 -12.61
C HIS A 206 7.02 -8.07 -12.99
N TYR A 207 7.84 -8.45 -12.01
CA TYR A 207 9.10 -9.14 -12.28
C TYR A 207 8.91 -10.56 -12.83
N ALA A 208 7.90 -11.30 -12.38
CA ALA A 208 7.59 -12.63 -12.88
C ALA A 208 7.25 -12.60 -14.38
N ARG A 209 6.46 -11.61 -14.84
CA ARG A 209 6.17 -11.40 -16.27
C ARG A 209 7.43 -11.15 -17.08
N LYS A 210 8.36 -10.33 -16.55
CA LYS A 210 9.65 -10.06 -17.22
C LYS A 210 10.53 -11.30 -17.29
N VAL A 211 10.60 -12.08 -16.22
CA VAL A 211 11.40 -13.32 -16.20
C VAL A 211 10.80 -14.36 -17.14
N LEU A 212 9.47 -14.47 -17.21
CA LEU A 212 8.79 -15.35 -18.16
C LEU A 212 9.14 -14.96 -19.61
N ASP A 213 9.00 -13.69 -19.98
CA ASP A 213 9.35 -13.19 -21.32
C ASP A 213 10.82 -13.48 -21.70
N TRP A 214 11.75 -13.23 -20.78
CA TRP A 214 13.17 -13.58 -21.00
C TRP A 214 13.39 -15.09 -21.12
N SER A 215 12.71 -15.89 -20.29
CA SER A 215 12.79 -17.35 -20.35
C SER A 215 12.30 -17.87 -21.70
N LEU A 216 11.22 -17.31 -22.26
CA LEU A 216 10.71 -17.70 -23.57
C LEU A 216 11.71 -17.38 -24.68
N LYS A 217 12.25 -16.16 -24.69
CA LYS A 217 13.26 -15.73 -25.68
C LYS A 217 14.52 -16.59 -25.63
N ALA A 218 14.99 -16.93 -24.42
CA ALA A 218 16.14 -17.81 -24.24
C ALA A 218 15.84 -19.24 -24.72
N SER A 219 14.64 -19.76 -24.46
CA SER A 219 14.18 -21.07 -24.96
C SER A 219 14.11 -21.12 -26.49
N CYS A 220 13.65 -20.06 -27.16
CA CYS A 220 13.67 -19.99 -28.62
C CYS A 220 15.10 -19.97 -29.15
N ALA A 221 15.96 -19.13 -28.57
CA ALA A 221 17.36 -19.02 -28.98
C ALA A 221 18.12 -20.35 -28.84
N ILE A 222 17.89 -21.11 -27.77
CA ILE A 222 18.56 -22.42 -27.62
C ILE A 222 18.04 -23.43 -28.65
N ASN A 223 16.73 -23.45 -28.94
CA ASN A 223 16.16 -24.32 -29.97
C ASN A 223 16.81 -24.06 -31.34
N GLU A 224 17.04 -22.79 -31.69
CA GLU A 224 17.74 -22.40 -32.91
C GLU A 224 19.21 -22.86 -32.92
N VAL A 225 19.94 -22.61 -31.82
CA VAL A 225 21.37 -22.97 -31.69
C VAL A 225 21.61 -24.48 -31.82
N VAL A 226 20.72 -25.29 -31.26
CA VAL A 226 20.86 -26.76 -31.26
C VAL A 226 20.12 -27.42 -32.42
N GLN A 227 19.43 -26.65 -33.27
CA GLN A 227 18.61 -27.13 -34.39
C GLN A 227 17.55 -28.16 -33.93
N ALA A 228 16.88 -27.86 -32.82
CA ALA A 228 15.79 -28.70 -32.32
C ALA A 228 14.58 -28.66 -33.27
N TYR A 229 13.85 -29.77 -33.37
CA TYR A 229 12.55 -29.80 -34.03
C TYR A 229 11.53 -28.98 -33.24
N ASP A 230 10.73 -28.18 -33.94
CA ASP A 230 9.74 -27.24 -33.38
C ASP A 230 8.30 -27.80 -33.36
N ASP A 231 8.06 -29.02 -33.87
CA ASP A 231 6.74 -29.67 -33.93
C ASP A 231 6.00 -29.69 -32.56
N HIS A 232 6.76 -29.70 -31.46
CA HIS A 232 6.23 -29.68 -30.09
C HIS A 232 5.58 -28.33 -29.69
N LEU A 233 5.87 -27.26 -30.44
CA LEU A 233 5.27 -25.93 -30.31
C LEU A 233 4.07 -25.73 -31.25
N SER A 234 3.78 -26.69 -32.14
CA SER A 234 2.68 -26.54 -33.11
C SER A 234 1.34 -26.20 -32.45
N ALA A 235 0.59 -25.32 -33.11
CA ALA A 235 -0.71 -24.87 -32.65
C ALA A 235 -1.70 -26.05 -32.58
N GLU A 236 -1.62 -26.99 -33.52
CA GLU A 236 -2.44 -28.20 -33.58
C GLU A 236 -2.25 -29.05 -32.33
N LEU A 237 -1.00 -29.30 -31.92
CA LEU A 237 -0.70 -30.11 -30.75
C LEU A 237 -1.16 -29.39 -29.46
N ASN A 238 -0.83 -28.11 -29.31
CA ASN A 238 -1.07 -27.39 -28.06
C ASN A 238 -2.55 -27.02 -27.86
N ASN A 239 -3.31 -26.75 -28.93
CA ASN A 239 -4.75 -26.46 -28.83
C ASN A 239 -5.60 -27.66 -28.38
N THR A 240 -5.11 -28.89 -28.49
CA THR A 240 -5.80 -30.07 -27.94
C THR A 240 -5.77 -30.15 -26.41
N LYS A 241 -4.81 -29.49 -25.75
CA LYS A 241 -4.62 -29.52 -24.29
C LYS A 241 -5.39 -28.40 -23.61
N LEU A 242 -5.92 -28.59 -22.41
CA LEU A 242 -6.81 -27.60 -21.76
C LEU A 242 -6.10 -26.47 -20.99
N HIS A 243 -4.76 -26.47 -20.94
CA HIS A 243 -4.01 -25.47 -20.18
C HIS A 243 -3.80 -24.18 -20.99
N GLU A 244 -4.49 -23.10 -20.62
CA GLU A 244 -4.40 -21.80 -21.32
C GLU A 244 -2.97 -21.28 -21.40
N GLY A 245 -2.23 -21.27 -20.29
CA GLY A 245 -0.84 -20.80 -20.28
C GLY A 245 0.10 -21.64 -21.16
N GLN A 246 -0.18 -22.93 -21.37
CA GLN A 246 0.59 -23.73 -22.32
C GLN A 246 0.32 -23.29 -23.76
N ARG A 247 -0.94 -23.01 -24.10
CA ARG A 247 -1.33 -22.56 -25.45
C ARG A 247 -0.81 -21.17 -25.77
N GLU A 248 -0.72 -20.29 -24.77
CA GLU A 248 -0.18 -18.94 -24.92
C GLU A 248 1.34 -18.95 -25.12
N VAL A 249 2.04 -19.86 -24.44
CA VAL A 249 3.50 -19.98 -24.47
C VAL A 249 4.03 -20.63 -25.75
N ALA A 250 3.31 -21.61 -26.29
CA ALA A 250 3.69 -22.37 -27.49
C ALA A 250 3.49 -21.56 -28.78
#